data_AF-A0A1F6ICU1-F1
#
_entry.id   AF-A0A1F6ICU1-F1
#
_cell.length_a   1.000
_cell.length_b   1.000
_cell.length_c   1.000
_cell.angle_alpha   90.00
_cell.angle_beta   90.00
_cell.angle_gamma   90.00
#
_symmetry.space_group_name_H-M   'P 1'
#
loop_
_entity.id
_entity.type
_entity.pdbx_description
1 polymer ?
#
loop_
_entity_poly.entity_id
_entity_poly.type
_entity_poly.pdbx_seq_one_letter_code
_entity_poly.pdbx_strand_id
1 'polypeptide(L)'
;MINLSYNLSPTLKSFLDKIELLRQKILLTPLSPKSELRLRWEATVNRIYWSMMIIAKPINKNMIVKQLTGQQNTGKRTQEHQVVKYKKALDYIKENWLVSDENITPKTIIALHSIASYGKFNSSQARLKELLDYLQSSTEHPVIQAGIAYIEIINISPFTEGNRQIACLLGLIFLYKSGYDFRGLLVLEEYLHKNTNSYSQNLTPYLESFTSTMITQLEKIIYSDLSSRGNLPSSFWQLNDRQKSIINFLENPDATITNKKVQNLFKISQITASRDLARLVALGQLFAHGKGRSVFYTRV
;
A
#
# COMPACT_ATOMS: atom_id res chain seq x y z
N MET A 1 30.01 -3.91 -7.59
CA MET A 1 29.94 -2.48 -7.92
C MET A 1 28.75 -2.24 -8.82
N ILE A 2 27.68 -1.80 -8.20
CA ILE A 2 26.50 -1.27 -8.87
C ILE A 2 26.93 -0.02 -9.65
N ASN A 3 26.95 -0.09 -10.99
CA ASN A 3 27.31 1.03 -11.85
C ASN A 3 26.08 1.91 -12.07
N LEU A 4 25.73 2.70 -11.06
CA LEU A 4 24.66 3.70 -11.11
C LEU A 4 25.28 5.08 -11.35
N SER A 5 24.78 5.79 -12.34
CA SER A 5 25.11 7.19 -12.54
C SER A 5 23.84 8.01 -12.76
N TYR A 6 23.73 9.14 -12.08
CA TYR A 6 22.78 10.21 -12.41
C TYR A 6 23.32 11.54 -11.91
N ASN A 7 22.77 12.61 -12.46
CA ASN A 7 23.04 13.96 -12.02
C ASN A 7 21.74 14.57 -11.49
N LEU A 8 21.84 15.34 -10.41
CA LEU A 8 20.75 16.19 -9.94
C LEU A 8 20.58 17.38 -10.89
N SER A 9 19.90 17.14 -12.01
CA SER A 9 19.59 18.18 -12.99
C SER A 9 18.73 19.30 -12.36
N PRO A 10 18.73 20.52 -12.93
CA PRO A 10 17.83 21.59 -12.49
C PRO A 10 16.36 21.17 -12.51
N THR A 11 15.96 20.38 -13.52
CA THR A 11 14.61 19.83 -13.64
C THR A 11 14.27 18.88 -12.50
N LEU A 12 15.17 17.92 -12.20
CA LEU A 12 14.97 16.97 -11.12
C LEU A 12 14.88 17.67 -9.76
N LYS A 13 15.75 18.66 -9.49
CA LYS A 13 15.69 19.48 -8.27
C LYS A 13 14.34 20.20 -8.14
N SER A 14 13.90 20.88 -9.19
CA SER A 14 12.60 21.56 -9.23
C SER A 14 11.42 20.60 -8.98
N PHE A 15 11.49 19.38 -9.51
CA PHE A 15 10.48 18.37 -9.26
C PHE A 15 10.47 17.88 -7.81
N LEU A 16 11.63 17.69 -7.18
CA LEU A 16 11.71 17.32 -5.77
C LEU A 16 11.14 18.43 -4.86
N ASP A 17 11.49 19.69 -5.12
CA ASP A 17 10.94 20.85 -4.39
C ASP A 17 9.40 20.91 -4.53
N LYS A 18 8.89 20.67 -5.74
CA LYS A 18 7.44 20.60 -5.98
C LYS A 18 6.78 19.44 -5.23
N ILE A 19 7.43 18.27 -5.13
CA ILE A 19 6.92 17.15 -4.35
C ILE A 19 6.84 17.52 -2.86
N GLU A 20 7.83 18.23 -2.31
CA GLU A 20 7.77 18.71 -0.92
C GLU A 20 6.57 19.64 -0.68
N LEU A 21 6.36 20.62 -1.58
CA LEU A 21 5.23 21.53 -1.49
C LEU A 21 3.89 20.79 -1.54
N LEU A 22 3.75 19.82 -2.45
CA LEU A 22 2.54 19.00 -2.57
C LEU A 22 2.36 18.10 -1.34
N ARG A 23 3.45 17.53 -0.79
CA ARG A 23 3.44 16.74 0.44
C ARG A 23 2.90 17.56 1.60
N GLN A 24 3.44 18.76 1.83
CA GLN A 24 2.97 19.68 2.87
C GLN A 24 1.50 20.02 2.68
N LYS A 25 1.08 20.35 1.45
CA LYS A 25 -0.32 20.65 1.14
C LYS A 25 -1.24 19.46 1.45
N ILE A 26 -0.87 18.23 1.08
CA ILE A 26 -1.66 17.02 1.39
C ILE A 26 -1.78 16.79 2.90
N LEU A 27 -0.69 16.98 3.65
CA LEU A 27 -0.67 16.82 5.10
C LEU A 27 -1.54 17.86 5.82
N LEU A 28 -1.52 19.11 5.33
CA LEU A 28 -2.28 20.22 5.91
C LEU A 28 -3.74 20.30 5.42
N THR A 29 -4.13 19.50 4.42
CA THR A 29 -5.50 19.52 3.90
C THR A 29 -6.47 18.97 4.95
N PRO A 30 -7.46 19.76 5.41
CA PRO A 30 -8.43 19.28 6.39
C PRO A 30 -9.34 18.24 5.73
N LEU A 31 -9.37 17.02 6.29
CA LEU A 31 -10.27 15.96 5.87
C LEU A 31 -11.01 15.44 7.10
N SER A 32 -12.31 15.19 6.96
CA SER A 32 -13.03 14.44 8.00
C SER A 32 -12.43 13.02 8.10
N PRO A 33 -12.40 12.40 9.31
CA PRO A 33 -11.91 11.03 9.47
C PRO A 33 -12.59 10.04 8.52
N LYS A 34 -13.90 10.23 8.28
CA LYS A 34 -14.68 9.41 7.35
C LYS A 34 -14.20 9.56 5.91
N SER A 35 -13.96 10.78 5.45
CA SER A 35 -13.47 11.05 4.10
C SER A 35 -12.07 10.48 3.90
N GLU A 36 -11.18 10.66 4.89
CA GLU A 36 -9.82 10.13 4.82
C GLU A 36 -9.79 8.60 4.77
N LEU A 37 -10.58 7.91 5.60
CA LEU A 37 -10.68 6.45 5.55
C LEU A 37 -11.19 5.96 4.19
N ARG A 38 -12.19 6.64 3.63
CA ARG A 38 -12.70 6.35 2.27
C ARG A 38 -11.62 6.50 1.21
N LEU A 39 -10.92 7.64 1.19
CA LEU A 39 -9.89 7.92 0.19
C LEU A 39 -8.71 6.95 0.28
N ARG A 40 -8.28 6.62 1.50
CA ARG A 40 -7.25 5.60 1.74
C ARG A 40 -7.68 4.25 1.20
N TRP A 41 -8.92 3.84 1.46
CA TRP A 41 -9.45 2.57 0.97
C TRP A 41 -9.51 2.52 -0.56
N GLU A 42 -9.98 3.59 -1.19
CA GLU A 42 -10.00 3.70 -2.65
C GLU A 42 -8.59 3.66 -3.24
N ALA A 43 -7.63 4.34 -2.62
CA ALA A 43 -6.22 4.27 -2.98
C ALA A 43 -5.71 2.82 -2.87
N THR A 44 -5.96 2.12 -1.76
CA THR A 44 -5.59 0.70 -1.59
C THR A 44 -6.17 -0.18 -2.71
N VAL A 45 -7.45 -0.03 -3.05
CA VAL A 45 -8.09 -0.77 -4.14
C VAL A 45 -7.41 -0.46 -5.48
N ASN A 46 -7.09 0.80 -5.75
CA ASN A 46 -6.39 1.21 -6.97
C ASN A 46 -4.97 0.65 -7.04
N ARG A 47 -4.23 0.67 -5.93
CA ARG A 47 -2.88 0.10 -5.84
C ARG A 47 -2.88 -1.40 -6.15
N ILE A 48 -3.83 -2.14 -5.56
CA ILE A 48 -4.00 -3.57 -5.84
C ILE A 48 -4.38 -3.78 -7.30
N TYR A 49 -5.35 -3.02 -7.82
CA TYR A 49 -5.76 -3.12 -9.23
C TYR A 49 -4.56 -2.96 -10.18
N TRP A 50 -3.78 -1.89 -10.02
CA TRP A 50 -2.63 -1.64 -10.87
C TRP A 50 -1.50 -2.65 -10.64
N SER A 51 -1.28 -3.12 -9.41
CA SER A 51 -0.36 -4.23 -9.12
C SER A 51 -0.74 -5.52 -9.86
N MET A 52 -2.03 -5.81 -9.98
CA MET A 52 -2.51 -6.95 -10.77
C MET A 52 -2.30 -6.74 -12.28
N MET A 53 -2.48 -5.51 -12.77
CA MET A 53 -2.16 -5.14 -14.16
C MET A 53 -0.66 -5.29 -14.48
N ILE A 54 0.22 -4.91 -13.56
CA ILE A 54 1.68 -5.04 -13.68
C ILE A 54 2.10 -6.50 -13.92
N ILE A 55 1.43 -7.46 -13.30
CA ILE A 55 1.72 -8.90 -13.47
C ILE A 55 0.88 -9.56 -14.58
N ALA A 56 0.21 -8.76 -15.42
CA ALA A 56 -0.65 -9.22 -16.51
C ALA A 56 -1.78 -10.17 -16.05
N LYS A 57 -2.33 -9.96 -14.84
CA LYS A 57 -3.48 -10.69 -14.29
C LYS A 57 -4.63 -9.73 -14.01
N PRO A 58 -5.26 -9.13 -15.03
CA PRO A 58 -6.28 -8.11 -14.85
C PRO A 58 -7.44 -8.64 -14.00
N ILE A 59 -7.92 -7.79 -13.09
CA ILE A 59 -9.07 -8.08 -12.22
C ILE A 59 -9.96 -6.86 -12.13
N ASN A 60 -11.28 -7.06 -12.05
CA ASN A 60 -12.22 -5.95 -11.87
C ASN A 60 -12.12 -5.40 -10.44
N LYS A 61 -12.14 -4.06 -10.27
CA LYS A 61 -12.17 -3.40 -8.96
C LYS A 61 -13.31 -3.88 -8.06
N ASN A 62 -14.48 -4.19 -8.62
CA ASN A 62 -15.61 -4.75 -7.86
C ASN A 62 -15.28 -6.14 -7.27
N MET A 63 -14.46 -6.93 -7.96
CA MET A 63 -14.01 -8.22 -7.45
C MET A 63 -12.98 -8.03 -6.33
N ILE A 64 -12.05 -7.08 -6.48
CA ILE A 64 -11.11 -6.69 -5.41
C ILE A 64 -11.91 -6.31 -4.14
N VAL A 65 -12.91 -5.44 -4.28
CA VAL A 65 -13.74 -4.99 -3.15
C VAL A 65 -14.46 -6.17 -2.48
N LYS A 66 -15.04 -7.09 -3.25
CA LYS A 66 -15.67 -8.31 -2.70
C LYS A 66 -14.67 -9.17 -1.91
N GLN A 67 -13.47 -9.38 -2.44
CA GLN A 67 -12.42 -10.17 -1.80
C GLN A 67 -11.92 -9.50 -0.51
N LEU A 68 -11.73 -8.19 -0.52
CA LEU A 68 -11.26 -7.44 0.65
C LEU A 68 -12.31 -7.33 1.76
N THR A 69 -13.60 -7.27 1.41
CA THR A 69 -14.71 -7.16 2.38
C THR A 69 -15.25 -8.50 2.87
N GLY A 70 -14.67 -9.62 2.43
CA GLY A 70 -15.11 -10.96 2.80
C GLY A 70 -16.50 -11.33 2.24
N GLN A 71 -16.95 -10.65 1.18
CA GLN A 71 -18.23 -10.89 0.51
C GLN A 71 -18.03 -11.72 -0.77
N GLN A 72 -17.59 -12.99 -0.67
CA GLN A 72 -17.89 -14.11 -1.61
C GLN A 72 -17.14 -15.41 -1.27
N ASN A 73 -17.69 -16.49 -1.83
CA ASN A 73 -17.52 -17.92 -1.53
C ASN A 73 -16.17 -18.56 -1.93
N THR A 74 -15.93 -19.70 -1.27
CA THR A 74 -14.94 -20.79 -1.39
C THR A 74 -14.51 -21.30 -2.79
N GLY A 75 -14.50 -20.48 -3.85
CA GLY A 75 -14.55 -20.99 -5.24
C GLY A 75 -13.33 -20.83 -6.17
N LYS A 76 -12.44 -19.82 -6.09
CA LYS A 76 -11.38 -19.64 -7.11
C LYS A 76 -9.99 -19.34 -6.52
N ARG A 77 -9.25 -20.44 -6.31
CA ARG A 77 -8.07 -20.61 -5.45
C ARG A 77 -6.74 -19.89 -5.81
N THR A 78 -6.62 -19.01 -6.81
CA THR A 78 -5.30 -18.39 -7.13
C THR A 78 -5.30 -16.86 -7.20
N GLN A 79 -6.20 -16.22 -7.96
CA GLN A 79 -6.23 -14.75 -8.04
C GLN A 79 -6.76 -14.10 -6.75
N GLU A 80 -7.72 -14.75 -6.08
CA GLU A 80 -8.26 -14.31 -4.78
C GLU A 80 -7.16 -14.19 -3.71
N HIS A 81 -6.21 -15.12 -3.73
CA HIS A 81 -5.09 -15.07 -2.80
C HIS A 81 -4.12 -13.93 -3.13
N GLN A 82 -3.90 -13.57 -4.41
CA GLN A 82 -2.97 -12.50 -4.77
C GLN A 82 -3.42 -11.12 -4.31
N VAL A 83 -4.71 -10.80 -4.43
CA VAL A 83 -5.29 -9.54 -3.92
C VAL A 83 -5.08 -9.41 -2.42
N VAL A 84 -5.40 -10.46 -1.68
CA VAL A 84 -5.23 -10.48 -0.22
C VAL A 84 -3.74 -10.42 0.16
N LYS A 85 -2.87 -11.12 -0.56
CA LYS A 85 -1.42 -11.09 -0.35
C LYS A 85 -0.83 -9.70 -0.55
N TYR A 86 -1.16 -9.03 -1.66
CA TYR A 86 -0.69 -7.67 -1.92
C TYR A 86 -1.23 -6.69 -0.87
N LYS A 87 -2.52 -6.81 -0.50
CA LYS A 87 -3.09 -6.01 0.60
C LYS A 87 -2.33 -6.19 1.92
N LYS A 88 -2.02 -7.44 2.30
CA LYS A 88 -1.21 -7.72 3.50
C LYS A 88 0.18 -7.11 3.42
N ALA A 89 0.79 -7.05 2.24
CA ALA A 89 2.09 -6.41 2.07
C ALA A 89 1.98 -4.88 2.24
N LEU A 90 0.90 -4.26 1.73
CA LEU A 90 0.63 -2.84 1.96
C LEU A 90 0.42 -2.53 3.44
N ASP A 91 -0.35 -3.36 4.15
CA ASP A 91 -0.55 -3.21 5.61
C ASP A 91 0.78 -3.35 6.35
N TYR A 92 1.57 -4.39 6.02
CA TYR A 92 2.88 -4.62 6.62
C TYR A 92 3.80 -3.39 6.46
N ILE A 93 3.82 -2.77 5.28
CA ILE A 93 4.59 -1.53 5.07
C ILE A 93 4.07 -0.41 5.96
N LYS A 94 2.76 -0.18 5.98
CA LYS A 94 2.15 0.88 6.79
C LYS A 94 2.44 0.72 8.28
N GLU A 95 2.37 -0.51 8.79
CA GLU A 95 2.50 -0.82 10.22
C GLU A 95 3.95 -0.83 10.70
N ASN A 96 4.92 -1.23 9.86
CA ASN A 96 6.30 -1.47 10.30
C ASN A 96 7.30 -0.45 9.77
N TRP A 97 6.95 0.29 8.71
CA TRP A 97 7.90 1.15 8.00
C TRP A 97 7.55 2.63 8.05
N LEU A 98 6.42 3.05 8.61
CA LEU A 98 6.10 4.48 8.71
C LEU A 98 7.03 5.16 9.74
N VAL A 99 7.89 6.08 9.28
CA VAL A 99 8.87 6.80 10.11
C VAL A 99 9.76 5.85 10.94
N SER A 100 10.15 4.73 10.33
CA SER A 100 11.01 3.73 10.95
C SER A 100 12.50 4.09 10.78
N ASP A 101 13.35 3.73 11.74
CA ASP A 101 14.81 3.81 11.66
C ASP A 101 15.48 2.46 11.31
N GLU A 102 14.72 1.35 11.30
CA GLU A 102 15.21 0.01 10.97
C GLU A 102 15.85 -0.15 9.57
N ASN A 103 17.01 -0.79 9.48
CA ASN A 103 17.63 -1.06 8.19
C ASN A 103 16.86 -2.11 7.36
N ILE A 104 16.67 -1.80 6.08
CA ILE A 104 16.15 -2.72 5.06
C ILE A 104 17.26 -3.71 4.70
N THR A 105 17.03 -4.99 4.96
CA THR A 105 18.00 -6.06 4.67
C THR A 105 17.51 -6.96 3.54
N PRO A 106 18.36 -7.79 2.92
CA PRO A 106 17.91 -8.82 1.98
C PRO A 106 16.80 -9.72 2.57
N LYS A 107 16.85 -10.01 3.88
CA LYS A 107 15.81 -10.78 4.58
C LYS A 107 14.47 -10.04 4.59
N THR A 108 14.48 -8.72 4.78
CA THR A 108 13.29 -7.88 4.70
C THR A 108 12.61 -8.01 3.33
N ILE A 109 13.39 -7.95 2.25
CA ILE A 109 12.88 -8.07 0.88
C ILE A 109 12.30 -9.46 0.61
N ILE A 110 12.99 -10.51 1.06
CA ILE A 110 12.51 -11.90 0.92
C ILE A 110 11.22 -12.12 1.71
N ALA A 111 11.14 -11.59 2.94
CA ALA A 111 9.94 -11.66 3.77
C ALA A 111 8.78 -10.91 3.11
N LEU A 112 9.00 -9.67 2.66
CA LEU A 112 8.02 -8.87 1.95
C LEU A 112 7.52 -9.56 0.68
N HIS A 113 8.42 -10.19 -0.08
CA HIS A 113 8.06 -10.98 -1.25
C HIS A 113 7.15 -12.14 -0.89
N SER A 114 7.49 -12.90 0.16
CA SER A 114 6.69 -14.03 0.61
C SER A 114 5.26 -13.63 1.01
N ILE A 115 5.09 -12.41 1.53
CA ILE A 115 3.79 -11.82 1.87
C ILE A 115 3.04 -11.38 0.61
N ALA A 116 3.71 -10.69 -0.31
CA ALA A 116 3.07 -10.00 -1.44
C ALA A 116 2.81 -10.87 -2.67
N SER A 117 3.68 -11.83 -2.97
CA SER A 117 3.73 -12.53 -4.25
C SER A 117 3.99 -14.03 -4.09
N TYR A 118 4.02 -14.74 -5.21
CA TYR A 118 4.59 -16.08 -5.34
C TYR A 118 5.96 -15.99 -6.01
N GLY A 119 6.69 -17.11 -5.97
CA GLY A 119 8.03 -17.23 -6.50
C GLY A 119 9.04 -17.58 -5.41
N LYS A 120 10.24 -17.96 -5.83
CA LYS A 120 11.37 -18.23 -4.94
C LYS A 120 12.47 -17.22 -5.20
N PHE A 121 13.24 -16.93 -4.16
CA PHE A 121 14.48 -16.17 -4.31
C PHE A 121 15.45 -16.98 -5.19
N ASN A 122 15.99 -16.36 -6.24
CA ASN A 122 16.79 -17.00 -7.28
C ASN A 122 18.03 -16.18 -7.67
N SER A 123 18.52 -15.35 -6.76
CA SER A 123 19.67 -14.48 -7.03
C SER A 123 20.66 -14.51 -5.86
N SER A 124 21.81 -13.87 -6.04
CA SER A 124 22.78 -13.70 -4.95
C SER A 124 22.29 -12.62 -3.99
N GLN A 125 22.28 -12.92 -2.69
CA GLN A 125 21.99 -11.90 -1.66
C GLN A 125 23.03 -10.77 -1.65
N ALA A 126 24.24 -11.00 -2.17
CA ALA A 126 25.31 -10.00 -2.18
C ALA A 126 24.92 -8.76 -2.99
N ARG A 127 24.34 -8.96 -4.20
CA ARG A 127 23.94 -7.84 -5.06
C ARG A 127 22.76 -7.06 -4.49
N LEU A 128 21.82 -7.75 -3.86
CA LEU A 128 20.70 -7.12 -3.16
C LEU A 128 21.19 -6.34 -1.95
N LYS A 129 22.14 -6.89 -1.18
CA LYS A 129 22.76 -6.21 -0.05
C LYS A 129 23.50 -4.96 -0.51
N GLU A 130 24.31 -5.05 -1.56
CA GLU A 130 25.02 -3.90 -2.14
C GLU A 130 24.07 -2.76 -2.53
N LEU A 131 22.92 -3.08 -3.15
CA LEU A 131 21.90 -2.09 -3.49
C LEU A 131 21.30 -1.42 -2.25
N LEU A 132 20.93 -2.23 -1.26
CA LEU A 132 20.30 -1.74 -0.04
C LEU A 132 21.28 -0.90 0.79
N ASP A 133 22.55 -1.30 0.86
CA ASP A 133 23.62 -0.55 1.53
C ASP A 133 23.86 0.79 0.81
N TYR A 134 23.90 0.79 -0.54
CA TYR A 134 24.01 2.02 -1.34
C TYR A 134 22.84 2.99 -1.07
N LEU A 135 21.60 2.52 -1.16
CA LEU A 135 20.42 3.37 -0.99
C LEU A 135 20.34 3.96 0.42
N GLN A 136 20.69 3.18 1.45
CA GLN A 136 20.53 3.59 2.86
C GLN A 136 21.72 4.38 3.41
N SER A 137 22.91 4.26 2.82
CA SER A 137 24.05 5.10 3.17
C SER A 137 24.02 6.46 2.49
N SER A 138 23.23 6.59 1.41
CA SER A 138 23.10 7.83 0.66
C SER A 138 22.29 8.90 1.41
N THR A 139 22.71 10.16 1.31
CA THR A 139 21.93 11.33 1.79
C THR A 139 20.89 11.78 0.76
N GLU A 140 20.51 10.89 -0.14
CA GLU A 140 19.65 11.21 -1.28
C GLU A 140 18.21 11.39 -0.85
N HIS A 141 17.48 12.18 -1.64
CA HIS A 141 16.08 12.43 -1.38
C HIS A 141 15.27 11.11 -1.40
N PRO A 142 14.31 10.87 -0.47
CA PRO A 142 13.57 9.60 -0.39
C PRO A 142 12.86 9.19 -1.69
N VAL A 143 12.43 10.17 -2.48
CA VAL A 143 11.84 9.96 -3.80
C VAL A 143 12.85 9.41 -4.81
N ILE A 144 14.11 9.88 -4.77
CA ILE A 144 15.18 9.33 -5.61
C ILE A 144 15.47 7.90 -5.17
N GLN A 145 15.61 7.65 -3.87
CA GLN A 145 15.82 6.32 -3.33
C GLN A 145 14.72 5.35 -3.79
N ALA A 146 13.45 5.78 -3.76
CA ALA A 146 12.33 5.00 -4.24
C ALA A 146 12.39 4.68 -5.74
N GLY A 147 12.78 5.65 -6.57
CA GLY A 147 12.97 5.46 -8.01
C GLY A 147 14.11 4.49 -8.33
N ILE A 148 15.28 4.69 -7.72
CA ILE A 148 16.44 3.80 -7.90
C ILE A 148 16.12 2.39 -7.39
N ALA A 149 15.47 2.26 -6.23
CA ALA A 149 15.06 0.98 -5.69
C ALA A 149 14.14 0.21 -6.65
N TYR A 150 13.20 0.92 -7.29
CA TYR A 150 12.32 0.29 -8.27
C TYR A 150 13.13 -0.29 -9.44
N ILE A 151 13.88 0.55 -10.15
CA ILE A 151 14.55 0.13 -11.39
C ILE A 151 15.63 -0.92 -11.13
N GLU A 152 16.36 -0.82 -10.02
CA GLU A 152 17.40 -1.79 -9.70
C GLU A 152 16.85 -3.15 -9.27
N ILE A 153 15.70 -3.21 -8.60
CA ILE A 153 15.04 -4.51 -8.36
C ILE A 153 14.56 -5.14 -9.67
N ILE A 154 14.14 -4.34 -10.65
CA ILE A 154 13.83 -4.87 -12.00
C ILE A 154 15.10 -5.42 -12.66
N ASN A 155 16.21 -4.69 -12.60
CA ASN A 155 17.49 -5.08 -13.20
C ASN A 155 18.08 -6.34 -12.54
N ILE A 156 18.00 -6.45 -11.22
CA ILE A 156 18.48 -7.61 -10.46
C ILE A 156 17.53 -8.80 -10.66
N SER A 157 16.22 -8.55 -10.74
CA SER A 157 15.15 -9.56 -10.78
C SER A 157 15.39 -10.73 -9.81
N PRO A 158 15.46 -10.47 -8.48
CA PRO A 158 15.95 -11.44 -7.51
C PRO A 158 15.05 -12.67 -7.29
N PHE A 159 13.82 -12.66 -7.80
CA PHE A 159 12.86 -13.74 -7.64
C PHE A 159 12.46 -14.35 -8.98
N THR A 160 11.97 -15.59 -8.97
CA THR A 160 11.43 -16.24 -10.17
C THR A 160 10.16 -15.55 -10.69
N GLU A 161 9.37 -14.94 -9.81
CA GLU A 161 8.14 -14.23 -10.12
C GLU A 161 7.95 -13.04 -9.16
N GLY A 162 7.14 -12.06 -9.55
CA GLY A 162 6.76 -10.94 -8.67
C GLY A 162 7.78 -9.82 -8.52
N ASN A 163 8.86 -9.80 -9.31
CA ASN A 163 9.91 -8.77 -9.22
C ASN A 163 9.35 -7.34 -9.34
N ARG A 164 8.43 -7.10 -10.28
CA ARG A 164 7.79 -5.78 -10.43
C ARG A 164 6.95 -5.37 -9.21
N GLN A 165 6.25 -6.32 -8.58
CA GLN A 165 5.49 -6.04 -7.36
C GLN A 165 6.43 -5.68 -6.20
N ILE A 166 7.57 -6.36 -6.08
CA ILE A 166 8.55 -6.07 -5.03
C ILE A 166 9.31 -4.78 -5.30
N ALA A 167 9.63 -4.48 -6.55
CA ALA A 167 10.17 -3.18 -6.93
C ALA A 167 9.25 -2.04 -6.47
N CYS A 168 7.94 -2.16 -6.71
CA CYS A 168 6.96 -1.18 -6.23
C CYS A 168 6.96 -1.09 -4.70
N LEU A 169 6.84 -2.23 -4.02
CA LEU A 169 6.74 -2.28 -2.56
C LEU A 169 8.02 -1.80 -1.85
N LEU A 170 9.20 -2.05 -2.42
CA LEU A 170 10.46 -1.52 -1.88
C LEU A 170 10.54 -0.01 -2.03
N GLY A 171 10.15 0.54 -3.19
CA GLY A 171 10.08 2.00 -3.37
C GLY A 171 9.14 2.65 -2.34
N LEU A 172 8.03 1.98 -2.04
CA LEU A 172 7.10 2.42 -1.00
C LEU A 172 7.70 2.35 0.41
N ILE A 173 8.52 1.35 0.73
CA ILE A 173 9.23 1.30 2.02
C ILE A 173 10.13 2.53 2.17
N PHE A 174 10.94 2.88 1.16
CA PHE A 174 11.82 4.06 1.25
C PHE A 174 11.04 5.37 1.47
N LEU A 175 9.89 5.50 0.82
CA LEU A 175 9.00 6.64 1.06
C LEU A 175 8.43 6.62 2.49
N TYR A 176 7.84 5.51 2.93
CA TYR A 176 7.16 5.42 4.24
C TYR A 176 8.15 5.61 5.40
N LYS A 177 9.33 5.02 5.27
CA LYS A 177 10.43 5.13 6.24
C LYS A 177 10.83 6.57 6.50
N SER A 178 10.74 7.40 5.48
CA SER A 178 11.10 8.82 5.56
C SER A 178 9.89 9.74 5.83
N GLY A 179 8.70 9.20 6.10
CA GLY A 179 7.48 9.99 6.32
C GLY A 179 6.85 10.57 5.04
N TYR A 180 7.09 9.93 3.89
CA TYR A 180 6.51 10.24 2.57
C TYR A 180 5.39 9.26 2.25
N ASP A 181 4.52 8.97 3.22
CA ASP A 181 3.37 8.08 3.03
C ASP A 181 2.23 8.76 2.23
N PHE A 182 2.26 10.10 2.15
CA PHE A 182 1.24 10.94 1.52
C PHE A 182 -0.17 10.62 2.02
N ARG A 183 -0.31 10.40 3.33
CA ARG A 183 -1.55 9.94 4.00
C ARG A 183 -2.10 8.63 3.42
N GLY A 184 -1.27 7.81 2.80
CA GLY A 184 -1.65 6.57 2.12
C GLY A 184 -2.38 6.75 0.79
N LEU A 185 -2.41 7.96 0.23
CA LEU A 185 -3.21 8.30 -0.96
C LEU A 185 -2.48 8.11 -2.29
N LEU A 186 -1.15 8.01 -2.26
CA LEU A 186 -0.32 7.82 -3.45
C LEU A 186 -0.51 6.43 -4.07
N VAL A 187 -0.70 6.39 -5.39
CA VAL A 187 -0.83 5.15 -6.20
C VAL A 187 0.29 5.10 -7.24
N LEU A 188 1.45 4.57 -6.86
CA LEU A 188 2.62 4.49 -7.74
C LEU A 188 2.48 3.41 -8.82
N GLU A 189 1.75 2.34 -8.51
CA GLU A 189 1.59 1.17 -9.34
C GLU A 189 0.98 1.52 -10.71
N GLU A 190 0.13 2.55 -10.79
CA GLU A 190 -0.43 3.04 -12.06
C GLU A 190 0.68 3.52 -13.01
N TYR A 191 1.60 4.33 -12.50
CA TYR A 191 2.69 4.89 -13.29
C TYR A 191 3.62 3.79 -13.79
N LEU A 192 4.00 2.90 -12.87
CA LEU A 192 4.96 1.83 -13.10
C LEU A 192 4.41 0.78 -14.06
N HIS A 193 3.09 0.60 -14.12
CA HIS A 193 2.44 -0.17 -15.17
C HIS A 193 2.53 0.50 -16.55
N LYS A 194 2.27 1.81 -16.61
CA LYS A 194 2.25 2.59 -17.86
C LYS A 194 3.64 2.85 -18.44
N ASN A 195 4.68 2.82 -17.60
CA ASN A 195 6.04 3.16 -17.97
C ASN A 195 6.94 1.95 -17.75
N THR A 196 7.09 1.14 -18.79
CA THR A 196 7.96 -0.04 -18.82
C THR A 196 9.37 0.28 -19.35
N ASN A 197 9.74 1.55 -19.43
CA ASN A 197 10.92 1.99 -20.17
C ASN A 197 12.21 1.35 -19.62
N SER A 198 13.02 0.83 -20.53
CA SER A 198 14.40 0.45 -20.27
C SER A 198 15.21 1.71 -19.95
N TYR A 199 16.06 1.61 -18.92
CA TYR A 199 16.98 2.68 -18.56
C TYR A 199 18.26 2.60 -19.41
N SER A 200 18.92 3.74 -19.60
CA SER A 200 20.25 3.85 -20.24
C SER A 200 21.38 3.48 -19.25
N GLN A 201 22.58 4.03 -19.31
CA GLN A 201 23.55 3.98 -18.19
C GLN A 201 23.40 5.18 -17.24
N ASN A 202 22.69 6.23 -17.67
CA ASN A 202 22.39 7.43 -16.90
C ASN A 202 20.91 7.41 -16.46
N LEU A 203 20.67 7.43 -15.15
CA LEU A 203 19.35 7.38 -14.54
C LEU A 203 18.64 8.74 -14.51
N THR A 204 19.30 9.84 -14.86
CA THR A 204 18.70 11.19 -14.78
C THR A 204 17.36 11.30 -15.51
N PRO A 205 17.22 10.89 -16.79
CA PRO A 205 15.93 11.00 -17.50
C PRO A 205 14.84 10.10 -16.91
N TYR A 206 15.25 8.94 -16.37
CA TYR A 206 14.33 8.04 -15.68
C TYR A 206 13.80 8.68 -14.39
N LEU A 207 14.69 9.25 -13.56
CA LEU A 207 14.33 9.92 -12.32
C LEU A 207 13.46 11.16 -12.57
N GLU A 208 13.71 11.93 -13.63
CA GLU A 208 12.85 13.04 -14.05
C GLU A 208 11.44 12.56 -14.45
N SER A 209 11.33 11.48 -15.23
CA SER A 209 10.03 10.89 -15.58
C SER A 209 9.28 10.34 -14.37
N PHE A 210 10.01 9.66 -13.47
CA PHE A 210 9.48 9.09 -12.23
C PHE A 210 8.92 10.19 -11.32
N THR A 211 9.71 11.24 -11.06
CA THR A 211 9.31 12.37 -10.22
C THR A 211 8.19 13.20 -10.84
N SER A 212 8.26 13.48 -12.15
CA SER A 212 7.18 14.18 -12.88
C SER A 212 5.84 13.45 -12.77
N THR A 213 5.86 12.11 -12.82
CA THR A 213 4.61 11.36 -12.71
C THR A 213 4.13 11.23 -11.27
N MET A 214 5.04 11.16 -10.30
CA MET A 214 4.67 11.32 -8.89
C MET A 214 3.97 12.65 -8.66
N ILE A 215 4.51 13.76 -9.18
CA ILE A 215 3.86 15.07 -9.13
C ILE A 215 2.45 14.99 -9.71
N THR A 216 2.28 14.42 -10.90
CA THR A 216 0.96 14.26 -11.52
C THR A 216 -0.03 13.49 -10.62
N GLN A 217 0.43 12.44 -9.94
CA GLN A 217 -0.41 11.68 -9.00
C GLN A 217 -0.75 12.49 -7.73
N LEU A 218 0.22 13.23 -7.18
CA LEU A 218 0.02 14.09 -6.01
C LEU A 218 -0.90 15.28 -6.32
N GLU A 219 -0.75 15.90 -7.49
CA GLU A 219 -1.63 16.95 -7.98
C GLU A 219 -3.05 16.42 -8.17
N LYS A 220 -3.22 15.22 -8.73
CA LYS A 220 -4.53 14.58 -8.76
C LYS A 220 -5.11 14.51 -7.36
N ILE A 221 -4.37 14.07 -6.34
CA ILE A 221 -4.87 13.95 -4.95
C ILE A 221 -5.42 15.28 -4.43
N ILE A 222 -4.78 16.40 -4.78
CA ILE A 222 -5.16 17.73 -4.33
C ILE A 222 -6.30 18.34 -5.16
N TYR A 223 -6.23 18.23 -6.49
CA TYR A 223 -7.07 19.02 -7.41
C TYR A 223 -8.27 18.28 -7.98
N SER A 224 -8.27 16.94 -7.99
CA SER A 224 -9.52 16.23 -8.24
C SER A 224 -10.35 16.31 -6.96
N ASP A 225 -11.58 16.79 -7.05
CA ASP A 225 -12.48 16.90 -5.92
C ASP A 225 -12.50 15.59 -5.10
N LEU A 226 -11.94 15.66 -3.89
CA LEU A 226 -11.78 14.53 -2.99
C LEU A 226 -13.14 13.89 -2.64
N SER A 227 -14.23 14.65 -2.79
CA SER A 227 -15.62 14.21 -2.58
C SER A 227 -16.11 13.25 -3.66
N SER A 228 -15.69 13.47 -4.91
CA SER A 228 -16.16 12.77 -6.11
C SER A 228 -15.25 11.62 -6.55
N ARG A 229 -14.13 11.40 -5.85
CA ARG A 229 -13.39 10.14 -5.91
C ARG A 229 -14.24 9.03 -5.32
N GLY A 230 -14.78 8.19 -6.17
CA GLY A 230 -15.47 6.98 -5.76
C GLY A 230 -16.19 6.32 -6.91
N ASN A 231 -15.59 5.26 -7.46
CA ASN A 231 -16.30 4.36 -8.38
C ASN A 231 -17.32 3.48 -7.62
N LEU A 232 -17.36 3.57 -6.30
CA LEU A 232 -18.25 2.81 -5.43
C LEU A 232 -19.48 3.64 -5.05
N PRO A 233 -20.69 3.04 -5.10
CA PRO A 233 -21.91 3.73 -4.75
C PRO A 233 -21.88 4.20 -3.29
N SER A 234 -22.59 5.29 -2.97
CA SER A 234 -22.70 5.81 -1.61
C SER A 234 -23.19 4.76 -0.60
N SER A 235 -24.03 3.82 -1.04
CA SER A 235 -24.52 2.67 -0.26
C SER A 235 -23.41 1.72 0.22
N PHE A 236 -22.28 1.63 -0.48
CA PHE A 236 -21.15 0.81 -0.04
C PHE A 236 -20.58 1.30 1.30
N TRP A 237 -20.56 2.63 1.49
CA TRP A 237 -20.04 3.29 2.69
C TRP A 237 -21.07 3.38 3.82
N GLN A 238 -22.32 3.02 3.56
CA GLN A 238 -23.34 2.98 4.59
C GLN A 238 -23.17 1.72 5.44
N LEU A 239 -22.91 1.94 6.73
CA LEU A 239 -22.89 0.88 7.73
C LEU A 239 -24.32 0.54 8.14
N ASN A 240 -24.59 -0.75 8.39
CA ASN A 240 -25.85 -1.15 8.99
C ASN A 240 -25.90 -0.77 10.48
N ASP A 241 -27.07 -0.83 11.10
CA ASP A 241 -27.22 -0.35 12.48
C ASP A 241 -26.42 -1.17 13.49
N ARG A 242 -26.24 -2.48 13.26
CA ARG A 242 -25.36 -3.31 14.11
C ARG A 242 -23.91 -2.84 14.03
N GLN A 243 -23.41 -2.57 12.83
CA GLN A 243 -22.05 -2.09 12.60
C GLN A 243 -21.82 -0.71 13.24
N LYS A 244 -22.79 0.20 13.13
CA LYS A 244 -22.75 1.49 13.84
C LYS A 244 -22.71 1.27 15.35
N SER A 245 -23.54 0.39 15.89
CA SER A 245 -23.56 0.08 17.32
C SER A 245 -22.26 -0.58 17.81
N ILE A 246 -21.60 -1.41 17.00
CA ILE A 246 -20.27 -1.95 17.32
C ILE A 246 -19.23 -0.83 17.42
N ILE A 247 -19.24 0.09 16.46
CA ILE A 247 -18.33 1.25 16.46
C ILE A 247 -18.58 2.13 17.69
N ASN A 248 -19.85 2.41 18.00
CA ASN A 248 -20.28 3.23 19.13
C ASN A 248 -19.86 2.56 20.46
N PHE A 249 -20.00 1.24 20.57
CA PHE A 249 -19.55 0.48 21.72
C PHE A 249 -18.03 0.62 21.98
N LEU A 250 -17.25 0.80 20.92
CA LEU A 250 -15.80 0.93 20.97
C LEU A 250 -15.32 2.40 21.00
N GLU A 251 -16.20 3.36 21.32
CA GLU A 251 -15.77 4.76 21.50
C GLU A 251 -14.86 4.94 22.71
N ASN A 252 -15.02 4.10 23.73
CA ASN A 252 -14.10 4.08 24.87
C ASN A 252 -12.76 3.45 24.45
N PRO A 253 -11.61 4.10 24.68
CA PRO A 253 -10.30 3.63 24.20
C PRO A 253 -9.92 2.22 24.68
N ASP A 254 -10.28 1.87 25.92
CA ASP A 254 -9.98 0.55 26.50
C ASP A 254 -11.00 -0.54 26.12
N ALA A 255 -12.06 -0.17 25.39
CA ALA A 255 -13.08 -1.12 25.02
C ALA A 255 -12.55 -2.07 23.95
N THR A 256 -12.74 -3.36 24.22
CA THR A 256 -12.54 -4.42 23.25
C THR A 256 -13.85 -5.16 22.99
N ILE A 257 -13.99 -5.70 21.79
CA ILE A 257 -15.10 -6.58 21.44
C ILE A 257 -14.58 -7.87 20.81
N THR A 258 -15.22 -8.98 21.16
CA THR A 258 -14.94 -10.29 20.54
C THR A 258 -16.13 -10.70 19.70
N ASN A 259 -15.91 -11.68 18.82
CA ASN A 259 -17.00 -12.26 18.02
C ASN A 259 -18.14 -12.77 18.91
N LYS A 260 -17.82 -13.47 20.00
CA LYS A 260 -18.80 -13.99 20.97
C LYS A 260 -19.62 -12.85 21.62
N LYS A 261 -18.98 -11.72 21.93
CA LYS A 261 -19.67 -10.55 22.49
C LYS A 261 -20.64 -9.93 21.48
N VAL A 262 -20.25 -9.81 20.20
CA VAL A 262 -21.16 -9.35 19.13
C VAL A 262 -22.37 -10.29 18.98
N GLN A 263 -22.16 -11.60 18.99
CA GLN A 263 -23.25 -12.59 18.94
C GLN A 263 -24.23 -12.39 20.08
N ASN A 264 -23.72 -12.21 21.31
CA ASN A 264 -24.56 -12.05 22.50
C ASN A 264 -25.32 -10.73 22.51
N LEU A 265 -24.69 -9.64 22.07
CA LEU A 265 -25.28 -8.29 22.03
C LEU A 265 -26.42 -8.20 21.02
N PHE A 266 -26.24 -8.75 19.82
CA PHE A 266 -27.22 -8.61 18.73
C PHE A 266 -28.05 -9.88 18.48
N LYS A 267 -27.86 -10.94 19.26
CA LYS A 267 -28.53 -12.24 19.12
C LYS A 267 -28.42 -12.81 17.70
N ILE A 268 -27.21 -12.78 17.15
CA ILE A 268 -26.91 -13.26 15.79
C ILE A 268 -25.96 -14.45 15.81
N SER A 269 -25.94 -15.21 14.71
CA SER A 269 -25.00 -16.31 14.53
C SER A 269 -23.54 -15.83 14.48
N GLN A 270 -22.62 -16.72 14.84
CA GLN A 270 -21.18 -16.51 14.72
C GLN A 270 -20.78 -16.02 13.31
N ILE A 271 -21.37 -16.59 12.27
CA ILE A 271 -21.07 -16.24 10.87
C ILE A 271 -21.45 -14.78 10.58
N THR A 272 -22.64 -14.35 11.02
CA THR A 272 -23.09 -12.97 10.83
C THR A 272 -22.21 -11.99 11.61
N ALA A 273 -21.85 -12.32 12.85
CA ALA A 273 -20.93 -11.51 13.67
C ALA A 273 -19.54 -11.42 13.01
N SER A 274 -19.01 -12.53 12.49
CA SER A 274 -17.75 -12.56 11.75
C SER A 274 -17.79 -11.66 10.53
N ARG A 275 -18.91 -11.67 9.78
CA ARG A 275 -19.08 -10.85 8.58
C ARG A 275 -19.15 -9.36 8.90
N ASP A 276 -19.86 -8.97 9.95
CA ASP A 276 -19.94 -7.57 10.38
C ASP A 276 -18.56 -7.06 10.85
N LEU A 277 -17.84 -7.83 11.68
CA LEU A 277 -16.49 -7.49 12.15
C LEU A 277 -15.47 -7.46 11.00
N ALA A 278 -15.48 -8.45 10.11
CA ALA A 278 -14.58 -8.49 8.96
C ALA A 278 -14.78 -7.29 8.03
N ARG A 279 -16.03 -6.87 7.79
CA ARG A 279 -16.32 -5.68 6.99
C ARG A 279 -15.79 -4.41 7.65
N LEU A 280 -15.97 -4.27 8.96
CA LEU A 280 -15.48 -3.10 9.70
C LEU A 280 -13.94 -3.02 9.69
N VAL A 281 -13.25 -4.14 9.86
CA VAL A 281 -11.78 -4.21 9.72
C VAL A 281 -11.36 -3.88 8.28
N ALA A 282 -12.04 -4.44 7.28
CA ALA A 282 -11.75 -4.15 5.88
C ALA A 282 -11.90 -2.65 5.56
N LEU A 283 -12.91 -1.97 6.12
CA LEU A 283 -13.12 -0.54 5.95
C LEU A 283 -12.17 0.33 6.81
N GLY A 284 -11.24 -0.27 7.56
CA GLY A 284 -10.31 0.44 8.43
C GLY A 284 -11.00 1.14 9.61
N GLN A 285 -12.15 0.62 10.06
CA GLN A 285 -12.86 1.14 11.23
C GLN A 285 -12.40 0.45 12.53
N LEU A 286 -11.85 -0.77 12.43
CA LEU A 286 -11.40 -1.58 13.56
C LEU A 286 -10.02 -2.18 13.30
N PHE A 287 -9.24 -2.35 14.37
CA PHE A 287 -8.07 -3.23 14.39
C PHE A 287 -8.46 -4.62 14.91
N ALA A 288 -7.85 -5.66 14.34
CA ALA A 288 -8.00 -7.03 14.80
C ALA A 288 -6.71 -7.50 15.48
N HIS A 289 -6.83 -8.02 16.69
CA HIS A 289 -5.71 -8.46 17.52
C HIS A 289 -5.81 -9.96 17.81
N GLY A 290 -4.68 -10.65 17.95
CA GLY A 290 -4.64 -12.09 18.27
C GLY A 290 -4.84 -13.01 17.06
N LYS A 291 -4.95 -14.33 17.31
CA LYS A 291 -5.10 -15.36 16.27
C LYS A 291 -6.11 -16.44 16.69
N GLY A 292 -6.91 -16.92 15.75
CA GLY A 292 -7.87 -18.00 15.99
C GLY A 292 -8.95 -17.62 17.01
N ARG A 293 -9.02 -18.35 18.13
CA ARG A 293 -10.06 -18.15 19.15
C ARG A 293 -9.82 -16.96 20.09
N SER A 294 -8.59 -16.43 20.13
CA SER A 294 -8.23 -15.27 20.96
C SER A 294 -8.41 -13.93 20.25
N VAL A 295 -9.06 -13.90 19.08
CA VAL A 295 -9.21 -12.67 18.31
C VAL A 295 -10.17 -11.69 19.00
N PHE A 296 -9.70 -10.48 19.23
CA PHE A 296 -10.49 -9.34 19.70
C PHE A 296 -10.25 -8.11 18.84
N TYR A 297 -11.14 -7.14 18.92
CA TYR A 297 -11.14 -5.96 18.07
C TYR A 297 -11.19 -4.69 18.91
N THR A 298 -10.46 -3.67 18.47
CA THR A 298 -10.45 -2.30 19.04
C THR A 298 -10.80 -1.30 17.94
N ARG A 299 -11.18 -0.08 18.35
CA ARG A 299 -11.31 1.03 17.41
C ARG A 299 -9.94 1.46 16.89
N VAL A 300 -9.94 2.03 15.68
CA VAL A 300 -8.75 2.65 15.05
C VAL A 300 -8.41 3.98 15.71
#